data_AF-A0A1S2M269-F1
#
_entry.id   AF-A0A1S2M269-F1
#
_cell.length_a   1.000
_cell.length_b   1.000
_cell.length_c   1.000
_cell.angle_alpha   90.00
_cell.angle_beta   90.00
_cell.angle_gamma   90.00
#
_symmetry.space_group_name_H-M   'P 1'
#
loop_
_entity.id
_entity.type
_entity.pdbx_description
1 polymer ?
#
loop_
_entity_poly.entity_id
_entity_poly.type
_entity_poly.pdbx_seq_one_letter_code
_entity_poly.pdbx_strand_id
1 'polypeptide(L)'
;MKSIKGRQETLCIKVPKVYDWVTRQVDVPVQSFTGEAGLATLNFDGPTPGVNPCAELAGGGALTVECIITDDEGNPVDPLAPHSILCTEIPQIGGRQSVNFNLPDGETITLQKVKVLKKGHFVVRVSNARGDFLTSEPQPFAVAEKFFLCAPEGTFLQCEITDFECDANIICINDEFRQIDVSINMCQNVQMEATVKLEITADFCHPRPEIPFDCPPLSFPPQCPEIFPGN
;
A
#
# COMPACT_ATOMS: atom_id res chain seq x y z
N MET A 1 -35.01 39.33 -16.59
CA MET A 1 -34.41 37.99 -16.40
C MET A 1 -35.20 37.26 -15.32
N LYS A 2 -35.84 36.13 -15.65
CA LYS A 2 -36.51 35.30 -14.64
C LYS A 2 -35.42 34.61 -13.81
N SER A 3 -35.36 34.92 -12.52
CA SER A 3 -34.58 34.15 -11.55
C SER A 3 -35.16 32.75 -11.51
N ILE A 4 -34.51 31.79 -12.18
CA ILE A 4 -34.80 30.38 -12.01
C ILE A 4 -34.26 30.05 -10.61
N LYS A 5 -35.12 30.08 -9.59
CA LYS A 5 -34.77 29.54 -8.28
C LYS A 5 -34.41 28.07 -8.52
N GLY A 6 -33.17 27.69 -8.21
CA GLY A 6 -32.74 26.30 -8.16
C GLY A 6 -33.76 25.53 -7.33
N ARG A 7 -34.45 24.60 -7.97
CA ARG A 7 -35.40 23.74 -7.29
C ARG A 7 -34.54 22.62 -6.71
N GLN A 8 -34.56 22.46 -5.39
CA GLN A 8 -33.96 21.28 -4.77
C GLN A 8 -34.64 20.05 -5.37
N GLU A 9 -33.84 19.20 -6.00
CA GLU A 9 -34.30 17.96 -6.61
C GLU A 9 -33.82 16.80 -5.76
N THR A 10 -34.71 15.84 -5.57
CA THR A 10 -34.38 14.58 -4.91
C THR A 10 -33.72 13.67 -5.93
N LEU A 11 -32.44 13.34 -5.71
CA LEU A 11 -31.66 12.48 -6.58
C LEU A 11 -31.48 11.11 -5.95
N CYS A 12 -31.62 10.07 -6.75
CA CYS A 12 -31.28 8.71 -6.37
C CYS A 12 -29.93 8.33 -6.99
N ILE A 13 -28.89 8.19 -6.17
CA ILE A 13 -27.54 7.84 -6.62
C ILE A 13 -27.15 6.43 -6.17
N LYS A 14 -26.49 5.68 -7.06
CA LYS A 14 -25.92 4.37 -6.74
C LYS A 14 -24.48 4.56 -6.29
N VAL A 15 -24.17 4.22 -5.05
CA VAL A 15 -22.83 4.41 -4.46
C VAL A 15 -22.42 3.24 -3.57
N PRO A 16 -21.11 2.98 -3.40
CA PRO A 16 -20.62 2.13 -2.33
C PRO A 16 -20.84 2.82 -0.97
N LYS A 17 -21.52 2.14 -0.05
CA LYS A 17 -21.63 2.57 1.35
C LYS A 17 -20.66 1.75 2.19
N VAL A 18 -19.80 2.43 2.92
CA VAL A 18 -18.94 1.82 3.94
C VAL A 18 -19.75 1.55 5.21
N TYR A 19 -19.68 0.32 5.72
CA TYR A 19 -20.35 -0.11 6.96
C TYR A 19 -19.43 -0.07 8.17
N ASP A 20 -18.16 -0.40 7.95
CA ASP A 20 -17.10 -0.34 8.95
C ASP A 20 -15.75 -0.24 8.24
N TRP A 21 -14.76 0.33 8.91
CA TRP A 21 -13.40 0.42 8.41
C TRP A 21 -12.40 0.33 9.57
N VAL A 22 -11.27 -0.31 9.31
CA VAL A 22 -10.12 -0.33 10.23
C VAL A 22 -8.84 -0.11 9.44
N THR A 23 -7.99 0.75 9.98
CA THR A 23 -6.62 0.94 9.51
C THR A 23 -5.67 0.30 10.52
N ARG A 24 -4.81 -0.61 10.06
CA ARG A 24 -3.76 -1.19 10.93
C ARG A 24 -2.58 -1.71 10.12
N GLN A 25 -1.46 -1.91 10.81
CA GLN A 25 -0.33 -2.66 10.29
C GLN A 25 -0.57 -4.17 10.36
N VAL A 26 0.01 -4.91 9.42
CA VAL A 26 0.20 -6.36 9.51
C VAL A 26 1.64 -6.72 9.14
N ASP A 27 2.19 -7.67 9.88
CA ASP A 27 3.49 -8.26 9.61
C ASP A 27 3.29 -9.65 9.01
N VAL A 28 3.97 -9.90 7.89
CA VAL A 28 4.09 -11.25 7.34
C VAL A 28 5.06 -12.03 8.24
N PRO A 29 4.78 -13.30 8.58
CA PRO A 29 5.76 -14.14 9.25
C PRO A 29 7.10 -14.10 8.51
N VAL A 30 8.20 -13.89 9.25
CA VAL A 30 9.55 -13.79 8.66
C VAL A 30 9.81 -15.00 7.76
N GLN A 31 10.26 -14.72 6.54
CA GLN A 31 10.64 -15.75 5.57
C GLN A 31 12.14 -16.01 5.74
N SER A 32 12.48 -17.15 6.34
CA SER A 32 13.87 -17.54 6.61
C SER A 32 14.32 -18.66 5.67
N PHE A 33 15.40 -18.40 4.92
CA PHE A 33 16.02 -19.34 4.00
C PHE A 33 17.41 -19.70 4.55
N THR A 34 17.56 -20.90 5.11
CA THR A 34 18.79 -21.30 5.84
C THR A 34 19.53 -22.44 5.12
N GLY A 35 20.85 -22.33 5.07
CA GLY A 35 21.76 -23.34 4.53
C GLY A 35 21.53 -23.69 3.05
N GLU A 36 22.02 -24.85 2.62
CA GLU A 36 21.93 -25.30 1.23
C GLU A 36 20.48 -25.41 0.73
N ALA A 37 19.55 -25.85 1.59
CA ALA A 37 18.14 -25.95 1.23
C ALA A 37 17.50 -24.58 0.98
N GLY A 38 17.83 -23.58 1.81
CA GLY A 38 17.39 -22.20 1.62
C GLY A 38 17.96 -21.60 0.33
N LEU A 39 19.25 -21.83 0.07
CA LEU A 39 19.91 -21.38 -1.16
C LEU A 39 19.29 -22.00 -2.41
N ALA A 40 19.03 -23.31 -2.39
CA ALA A 40 18.36 -24.01 -3.49
C ALA A 40 16.92 -23.54 -3.70
N THR A 41 16.22 -23.10 -2.64
CA THR A 41 14.87 -22.54 -2.73
C THR A 41 14.88 -21.15 -3.37
N LEU A 42 15.81 -20.30 -2.97
CA LEU A 42 15.99 -18.97 -3.55
C LEU A 42 16.45 -19.04 -5.00
N ASN A 43 17.25 -20.05 -5.36
CA ASN A 43 17.70 -20.32 -6.72
C ASN A 43 18.18 -19.06 -7.45
N PHE A 44 19.18 -18.38 -6.90
CA PHE A 44 19.74 -17.16 -7.49
C PHE A 44 20.14 -17.38 -8.96
N ASP A 45 19.85 -16.39 -9.79
CA ASP A 45 20.35 -16.29 -11.14
C ASP A 45 21.89 -16.28 -11.15
N GLY A 46 22.49 -16.71 -12.25
CA GLY A 46 23.95 -16.79 -12.35
C GLY A 46 24.43 -17.67 -13.50
N PRO A 47 25.75 -17.91 -13.59
CA PRO A 47 26.34 -18.77 -14.63
C PRO A 47 25.78 -20.19 -14.60
N THR A 48 25.38 -20.65 -13.41
CA THR A 48 24.65 -21.89 -13.16
C THR A 48 23.47 -21.59 -12.22
N PRO A 49 22.33 -22.28 -12.34
CA PRO A 49 21.21 -22.11 -11.40
C PRO A 49 21.63 -22.43 -9.96
N GLY A 50 21.19 -21.60 -9.00
CA GLY A 50 21.40 -21.84 -7.57
C GLY A 50 22.80 -21.49 -7.07
N VAL A 51 23.45 -20.50 -7.69
CA VAL A 51 24.77 -20.01 -7.26
C VAL A 51 24.73 -19.44 -5.84
N ASN A 52 25.83 -19.60 -5.11
CA ASN A 52 26.01 -18.99 -3.79
C ASN A 52 26.38 -17.50 -3.96
N PRO A 53 25.50 -16.54 -3.63
CA PRO A 53 25.79 -15.13 -3.79
C PRO A 53 26.92 -14.64 -2.89
N CYS A 54 27.14 -15.26 -1.73
CA CYS A 54 28.24 -14.92 -0.85
C CYS A 54 29.60 -15.21 -1.50
N ALA A 55 29.72 -16.30 -2.27
CA ALA A 55 30.95 -16.69 -2.94
C ALA A 55 31.15 -15.92 -4.25
N GLU A 56 30.10 -15.83 -5.08
CA GLU A 56 30.17 -15.17 -6.38
C GLU A 56 30.46 -13.66 -6.27
N LEU A 57 29.95 -13.01 -5.21
CA LEU A 57 30.08 -11.56 -5.03
C LEU A 57 31.21 -11.14 -4.07
N ALA A 58 31.92 -12.09 -3.43
CA ALA A 58 32.95 -11.83 -2.42
C ALA A 58 34.04 -10.83 -2.87
N GLY A 59 34.42 -10.88 -4.15
CA GLY A 59 35.46 -10.01 -4.72
C GLY A 59 35.06 -8.54 -4.88
N GLY A 60 33.78 -8.21 -4.71
CA GLY A 60 33.22 -6.88 -4.93
C GLY A 60 33.09 -5.99 -3.70
N GLY A 61 33.45 -6.49 -2.51
CA GLY A 61 33.36 -5.74 -1.25
C GLY A 61 32.10 -6.07 -0.46
N ALA A 62 31.60 -5.10 0.31
CA ALA A 62 30.42 -5.30 1.16
C ALA A 62 29.18 -5.65 0.34
N LEU A 63 28.39 -6.59 0.85
CA LEU A 63 27.13 -7.00 0.23
C LEU A 63 25.96 -6.19 0.78
N THR A 64 25.05 -5.83 -0.12
CA THR A 64 23.74 -5.25 0.17
C THR A 64 22.65 -6.18 -0.33
N VAL A 65 21.52 -6.20 0.37
CA VAL A 65 20.39 -7.06 0.02
C VAL A 65 19.15 -6.22 -0.05
N GLU A 66 18.39 -6.41 -1.11
CA GLU A 66 17.13 -5.73 -1.34
C GLU A 66 16.03 -6.77 -1.53
N CYS A 67 14.89 -6.51 -0.92
CA CYS A 67 13.66 -7.22 -1.21
C CYS A 67 12.81 -6.38 -2.17
N ILE A 68 12.37 -6.99 -3.27
CA ILE A 68 11.62 -6.31 -4.32
C ILE A 68 10.31 -7.07 -4.50
N ILE A 69 9.18 -6.37 -4.45
CA ILE A 69 7.87 -6.98 -4.70
C ILE A 69 7.66 -7.19 -6.18
N THR A 70 7.17 -8.37 -6.52
CA THR A 70 7.00 -8.83 -7.89
C THR A 70 5.65 -9.51 -8.11
N ASP A 71 5.32 -9.72 -9.37
CA ASP A 71 4.37 -10.77 -9.75
C ASP A 71 4.99 -12.17 -9.58
N ASP A 72 4.24 -13.21 -9.95
CA ASP A 72 4.66 -14.61 -9.90
C ASP A 72 5.73 -14.98 -10.93
N GLU A 73 5.98 -14.11 -11.91
CA GLU A 73 7.02 -14.25 -12.93
C GLU A 73 8.32 -13.52 -12.56
N GLY A 74 8.33 -12.76 -11.46
CA GLY A 74 9.49 -12.01 -10.99
C GLY A 74 9.62 -10.59 -11.55
N ASN A 75 8.60 -10.10 -12.24
CA ASN A 75 8.59 -8.71 -12.71
C ASN A 75 8.24 -7.77 -11.54
N PRO A 76 9.03 -6.71 -11.31
CA PRO A 76 8.74 -5.75 -10.24
C PRO A 76 7.38 -5.08 -10.39
N VAL A 77 6.64 -4.97 -9.28
CA VAL A 77 5.36 -4.27 -9.20
C VAL A 77 5.38 -3.22 -8.10
N ASP A 78 4.56 -2.18 -8.25
CA ASP A 78 4.33 -1.21 -7.17
C ASP A 78 3.44 -1.86 -6.10
N PRO A 79 3.91 -2.06 -4.86
CA PRO A 79 3.13 -2.70 -3.80
C PRO A 79 1.87 -1.92 -3.40
N LEU A 80 1.82 -0.62 -3.68
CA LEU A 80 0.66 0.25 -3.39
C LEU A 80 -0.33 0.30 -4.56
N ALA A 81 0.07 -0.18 -5.74
CA ALA A 81 -0.84 -0.22 -6.88
C ALA A 81 -1.98 -1.24 -6.64
N PRO A 82 -3.20 -0.95 -7.11
CA PRO A 82 -4.32 -1.87 -6.99
C PRO A 82 -3.98 -3.24 -7.56
N HIS A 83 -4.32 -4.30 -6.82
CA HIS A 83 -4.12 -5.70 -7.19
C HIS A 83 -2.68 -6.23 -7.22
N SER A 84 -1.65 -5.42 -6.93
CA SER A 84 -0.27 -5.91 -6.80
C SER A 84 -0.10 -6.91 -5.66
N ILE A 85 -0.73 -6.63 -4.52
CA ILE A 85 -0.88 -7.57 -3.41
C ILE A 85 -2.34 -8.01 -3.38
N LEU A 86 -2.58 -9.31 -3.57
CA LEU A 86 -3.92 -9.88 -3.54
C LEU A 86 -4.45 -9.80 -2.11
N CYS A 87 -5.49 -9.01 -1.88
CA CYS A 87 -6.18 -8.92 -0.58
C CYS A 87 -7.65 -9.35 -0.73
N THR A 88 -8.00 -10.52 -0.20
CA THR A 88 -9.34 -11.12 -0.40
C THR A 88 -9.94 -11.66 0.90
N GLU A 89 -11.26 -11.66 0.97
CA GLU A 89 -11.97 -12.33 2.07
C GLU A 89 -11.89 -13.85 1.89
N ILE A 90 -11.52 -14.56 2.96
CA ILE A 90 -11.56 -16.03 3.00
C ILE A 90 -13.00 -16.47 3.28
N PRO A 91 -13.64 -17.23 2.37
CA PRO A 91 -14.96 -17.78 2.61
C PRO A 91 -14.98 -18.66 3.87
N GLN A 92 -16.03 -18.53 4.66
CA GLN A 92 -16.21 -19.26 5.91
C GLN A 92 -17.39 -20.22 5.77
N ILE A 93 -17.21 -21.47 6.21
CA ILE A 93 -18.30 -22.45 6.23
C ILE A 93 -19.42 -21.91 7.13
N GLY A 94 -20.62 -21.76 6.58
CA GLY A 94 -21.77 -21.17 7.30
C GLY A 94 -21.81 -19.64 7.32
N GLY A 95 -20.95 -18.97 6.54
CA GLY A 95 -20.90 -17.51 6.47
C GLY A 95 -20.09 -16.86 7.59
N ARG A 96 -20.22 -15.55 7.74
CA ARG A 96 -19.49 -14.79 8.76
C ARG A 96 -20.08 -15.07 10.14
N GLN A 97 -19.23 -15.44 11.09
CA GLN A 97 -19.65 -15.64 12.48
C GLN A 97 -19.96 -14.29 13.14
N SER A 98 -21.14 -14.12 13.71
CA SER A 98 -21.49 -12.95 14.52
C SER A 98 -21.04 -13.13 15.97
N VAL A 99 -20.48 -12.07 16.55
CA VAL A 99 -19.97 -12.01 17.92
C VAL A 99 -20.46 -10.73 18.58
N ASN A 100 -20.94 -10.84 19.82
CA ASN A 100 -21.43 -9.72 20.60
C ASN A 100 -20.31 -9.14 21.47
N PHE A 101 -20.17 -7.82 21.46
CA PHE A 101 -19.22 -7.07 22.27
C PHE A 101 -19.97 -6.09 23.17
N ASN A 102 -19.56 -5.96 24.43
CA ASN A 102 -20.13 -4.96 25.33
C ASN A 102 -19.30 -3.68 25.23
N LEU A 103 -20.00 -2.58 24.97
CA LEU A 103 -19.44 -1.24 24.92
C LEU A 103 -19.31 -0.66 26.35
N PRO A 104 -18.45 0.34 26.56
CA PRO A 104 -18.25 0.94 27.89
C PRO A 104 -19.50 1.58 28.49
N ASP A 105 -20.48 1.95 27.67
CA ASP A 105 -21.78 2.52 28.06
C ASP A 105 -22.82 1.44 28.47
N GLY A 106 -22.48 0.16 28.35
CA GLY A 106 -23.35 -0.96 28.65
C GLY A 106 -24.19 -1.45 27.46
N GLU A 107 -24.09 -0.80 26.29
CA GLU A 107 -24.71 -1.30 25.06
C GLU A 107 -23.97 -2.54 24.52
N THR A 108 -24.66 -3.34 23.73
CA THR A 108 -24.07 -4.50 23.05
C THR A 108 -24.06 -4.25 21.55
N ILE A 109 -22.89 -4.40 20.92
CA ILE A 109 -22.74 -4.35 19.45
C ILE A 109 -22.46 -5.75 18.90
N THR A 110 -23.10 -6.10 17.80
CA THR A 110 -22.84 -7.35 17.07
C THR A 110 -21.92 -7.07 15.89
N LEU A 111 -20.73 -7.66 15.91
CA LEU A 111 -19.76 -7.58 14.83
C LEU A 111 -19.58 -8.95 14.18
N GLN A 112 -19.22 -8.95 12.90
CA GLN A 112 -18.96 -10.14 12.12
C GLN A 112 -17.46 -10.40 12.04
N LYS A 113 -17.07 -11.65 12.25
CA LYS A 113 -15.71 -12.11 12.06
C LYS A 113 -15.41 -12.21 10.56
N VAL A 114 -14.57 -11.32 10.06
CA VAL A 114 -14.08 -11.30 8.67
C VAL A 114 -12.67 -11.86 8.65
N LYS A 115 -12.42 -12.87 7.81
CA LYS A 115 -11.09 -13.45 7.61
C LYS A 115 -10.53 -12.90 6.31
N VAL A 116 -9.35 -12.30 6.34
CA VAL A 116 -8.73 -11.67 5.16
C VAL A 116 -7.41 -12.37 4.87
N LEU A 117 -7.17 -12.70 3.61
CA LEU A 117 -5.94 -13.28 3.11
C LEU A 117 -5.22 -12.26 2.24
N LYS A 118 -3.93 -12.08 2.51
CA LYS A 118 -3.01 -11.30 1.69
C LYS A 118 -1.98 -12.22 1.09
N LYS A 119 -1.71 -12.06 -0.21
CA LYS A 119 -0.73 -12.85 -0.95
C LYS A 119 -0.01 -11.98 -1.96
N GLY A 120 1.27 -12.30 -2.19
CA GLY A 120 2.08 -11.70 -3.23
C GLY A 120 3.36 -12.50 -3.42
N HIS A 121 4.27 -11.96 -4.23
CA HIS A 121 5.60 -12.51 -4.44
C HIS A 121 6.65 -11.43 -4.21
N PHE A 122 7.85 -11.87 -3.88
CA PHE A 122 9.02 -11.01 -3.83
C PHE A 122 10.24 -11.74 -4.39
N VAL A 123 11.21 -10.98 -4.86
CA VAL A 123 12.56 -11.49 -5.15
C VAL A 123 13.56 -10.82 -4.21
N VAL A 124 14.65 -11.51 -3.94
CA VAL A 124 15.78 -10.98 -3.21
C VAL A 124 16.89 -10.66 -4.20
N ARG A 125 17.38 -9.42 -4.19
CA ARG A 125 18.55 -9.00 -4.97
C ARG A 125 19.72 -8.79 -4.03
N VAL A 126 20.80 -9.54 -4.23
CA VAL A 126 22.06 -9.37 -3.52
C VAL A 126 23.03 -8.65 -4.44
N SER A 127 23.61 -7.55 -3.99
CA SER A 127 24.56 -6.75 -4.76
C SER A 127 25.84 -6.48 -3.97
N ASN A 128 26.94 -6.21 -4.67
CA ASN A 128 28.21 -5.81 -4.07
C ASN A 128 28.49 -4.31 -4.30
N ALA A 129 29.52 -3.77 -3.63
CA ALA A 129 29.91 -2.36 -3.77
C ALA A 129 30.44 -1.96 -5.16
N ARG A 130 30.69 -2.92 -6.07
CA ARG A 130 31.05 -2.67 -7.47
C ARG A 130 29.82 -2.57 -8.39
N GLY A 131 28.66 -2.98 -7.92
CA GLY A 131 27.41 -2.97 -8.67
C GLY A 131 27.08 -4.29 -9.37
N ASP A 132 27.86 -5.36 -9.16
CA ASP A 132 27.44 -6.70 -9.59
C ASP A 132 26.33 -7.19 -8.68
N PHE A 133 25.35 -7.91 -9.23
CA PHE A 133 24.21 -8.41 -8.48
C PHE A 133 23.71 -9.76 -8.98
N LEU A 134 23.02 -10.47 -8.09
CA LEU A 134 22.29 -11.70 -8.36
C LEU A 134 20.88 -11.57 -7.78
N THR A 135 19.88 -12.12 -8.46
CA THR A 135 18.46 -12.05 -8.13
C THR A 135 17.90 -13.45 -7.92
N SER A 136 17.12 -13.64 -6.87
CA SER A 136 16.45 -14.92 -6.60
C SER A 136 15.29 -15.16 -7.56
N GLU A 137 14.84 -16.41 -7.66
CA GLU A 137 13.50 -16.73 -8.16
C GLU A 137 12.41 -16.10 -7.27
N PRO A 138 11.20 -15.85 -7.80
CA PRO A 138 10.08 -15.30 -7.05
C PRO A 138 9.67 -16.20 -5.88
N GLN A 139 9.58 -15.62 -4.69
CA GLN A 139 9.18 -16.29 -3.46
C GLN A 139 7.77 -15.85 -3.06
N PRO A 140 6.81 -16.79 -2.90
CA PRO A 140 5.47 -16.43 -2.48
C PRO A 140 5.44 -16.10 -0.99
N PHE A 141 4.63 -15.10 -0.61
CA PHE A 141 4.29 -14.85 0.78
C PHE A 141 2.78 -14.85 0.98
N ALA A 142 2.34 -15.16 2.20
CA ALA A 142 0.94 -15.08 2.57
C ALA A 142 0.77 -14.76 4.05
N VAL A 143 -0.21 -13.92 4.37
CA VAL A 143 -0.65 -13.67 5.74
C VAL A 143 -2.17 -13.67 5.83
N ALA A 144 -2.70 -14.31 6.86
CA ALA A 144 -4.14 -14.39 7.11
C ALA A 144 -4.48 -13.68 8.42
N GLU A 145 -5.46 -12.80 8.35
CA GLU A 145 -5.89 -11.95 9.45
C GLU A 145 -7.35 -12.17 9.80
N LYS A 146 -7.69 -11.80 11.03
CA LYS A 146 -9.07 -11.78 11.51
C LYS A 146 -9.41 -10.36 11.94
N PHE A 147 -10.58 -9.91 11.52
CA PHE A 147 -11.18 -8.65 11.92
C PHE A 147 -12.57 -8.94 12.49
N PHE A 148 -13.01 -8.10 13.42
CA PHE A 148 -14.41 -8.04 13.84
C PHE A 148 -14.93 -6.70 13.37
N LEU A 149 -15.77 -6.73 12.32
CA LEU A 149 -16.27 -5.55 11.63
C LEU A 149 -17.79 -5.63 11.51
N CYS A 150 -18.47 -4.50 11.40
CA CYS A 150 -19.86 -4.46 10.93
C CYS A 150 -19.88 -4.88 9.46
N ALA A 151 -20.14 -6.16 9.22
CA ALA A 151 -20.05 -6.83 7.93
C ALA A 151 -21.31 -7.69 7.68
N PRO A 152 -22.51 -7.09 7.63
CA PRO A 152 -23.75 -7.82 7.39
C PRO A 152 -23.73 -8.54 6.03
N GLU A 153 -24.61 -9.53 5.87
CA GLU A 153 -24.77 -10.24 4.60
C GLU A 153 -25.05 -9.26 3.44
N GLY A 154 -24.44 -9.53 2.28
CA GLY A 154 -24.51 -8.65 1.11
C GLY A 154 -23.42 -7.57 1.05
N THR A 155 -22.59 -7.43 2.09
CA THR A 155 -21.38 -6.60 2.02
C THR A 155 -20.18 -7.39 1.48
N PHE A 156 -19.24 -6.69 0.86
CA PHE A 156 -17.99 -7.22 0.32
C PHE A 156 -16.79 -6.46 0.90
N LEU A 157 -15.65 -7.15 0.98
CA LEU A 157 -14.39 -6.58 1.46
C LEU A 157 -13.82 -5.61 0.43
N GLN A 158 -13.35 -4.46 0.89
CA GLN A 158 -12.39 -3.60 0.19
C GLN A 158 -11.13 -3.48 1.05
N CYS A 159 -9.98 -3.62 0.40
CA CYS A 159 -8.69 -3.66 1.07
C CYS A 159 -7.67 -2.90 0.22
N GLU A 160 -7.06 -1.90 0.83
CA GLU A 160 -6.07 -1.03 0.20
C GLU A 160 -4.79 -1.08 1.04
N ILE A 161 -3.65 -1.27 0.38
CA ILE A 161 -2.34 -1.15 1.01
C ILE A 161 -1.92 0.31 0.92
N THR A 162 -1.67 0.95 2.06
CA THR A 162 -1.34 2.37 2.13
C THR A 162 0.13 2.64 2.38
N ASP A 163 0.84 1.66 2.90
CA ASP A 163 2.28 1.71 3.14
C ASP A 163 2.86 0.29 3.10
N PHE A 164 4.11 0.17 2.66
CA PHE A 164 4.75 -1.11 2.44
C PHE A 164 6.26 -1.03 2.64
N GLU A 165 6.80 -1.91 3.47
CA GLU A 165 8.23 -2.06 3.71
C GLU A 165 8.62 -3.54 3.56
N CYS A 166 9.77 -3.78 2.92
CA CYS A 166 10.37 -5.10 2.85
C CYS A 166 11.87 -5.03 3.07
N ASP A 167 12.30 -5.63 4.18
CA ASP A 167 13.70 -5.69 4.58
C ASP A 167 14.25 -7.09 4.41
N ALA A 168 15.47 -7.20 3.89
CA ALA A 168 16.17 -8.46 3.73
C ALA A 168 17.58 -8.37 4.31
N ASN A 169 18.03 -9.44 4.97
CA ASN A 169 19.36 -9.55 5.53
C ASN A 169 20.01 -10.86 5.12
N ILE A 170 21.28 -10.82 4.71
CA ILE A 170 22.08 -11.99 4.39
C ILE A 170 23.14 -12.25 5.46
N ILE A 171 23.36 -13.52 5.76
CA ILE A 171 24.44 -14.00 6.62
C ILE A 171 25.36 -14.89 5.78
N CYS A 172 26.60 -14.44 5.63
CA CYS A 172 27.69 -15.18 5.01
C CYS A 172 28.75 -15.52 6.08
N ILE A 173 29.31 -16.74 6.05
CA ILE A 173 30.44 -17.12 6.91
C ILE A 173 31.51 -17.75 6.03
N ASN A 174 32.70 -17.14 5.98
CA ASN A 174 33.80 -17.54 5.09
C ASN A 174 33.35 -17.68 3.63
N ASP A 175 32.63 -16.66 3.13
CA ASP A 175 32.05 -16.59 1.79
C ASP A 175 31.01 -17.70 1.47
N GLU A 176 30.61 -18.48 2.49
CA GLU A 176 29.53 -19.47 2.37
C GLU A 176 28.19 -18.92 2.84
N PHE A 177 27.14 -19.18 2.05
CA PHE A 177 25.77 -18.85 2.40
C PHE A 177 25.33 -19.56 3.69
N ARG A 178 24.77 -18.81 4.63
CA ARG A 178 24.16 -19.38 5.85
C ARG A 178 22.68 -19.11 5.93
N GLN A 179 22.26 -17.88 5.68
CA GLN A 179 20.88 -17.49 5.86
C GLN A 179 20.54 -16.23 5.07
N ILE A 180 19.31 -16.16 4.58
CA ILE A 180 18.62 -14.90 4.28
C ILE A 180 17.32 -14.86 5.06
N ASP A 181 17.06 -13.75 5.73
CA ASP A 181 15.79 -13.46 6.36
C ASP A 181 15.12 -12.29 5.65
N VAL A 182 13.84 -12.45 5.31
CA VAL A 182 13.01 -11.39 4.72
C VAL A 182 11.86 -11.07 5.66
N SER A 183 11.72 -9.79 6.00
CA SER A 183 10.64 -9.24 6.80
C SER A 183 9.80 -8.33 5.90
N ILE A 184 8.48 -8.53 5.93
CA ILE A 184 7.52 -7.72 5.18
C ILE A 184 6.49 -7.17 6.16
N ASN A 185 6.33 -5.86 6.18
CA ASN A 185 5.27 -5.18 6.90
C ASN A 185 4.50 -4.26 5.96
N MET A 186 3.20 -4.13 6.21
CA MET A 186 2.33 -3.28 5.40
C MET A 186 1.25 -2.62 6.25
N CYS A 187 0.98 -1.35 5.97
CA CYS A 187 -0.21 -0.67 6.47
C CYS A 187 -1.35 -0.86 5.48
N GLN A 188 -2.56 -1.00 6.01
CA GLN A 188 -3.74 -1.32 5.22
C GLN A 188 -4.98 -0.61 5.75
N ASN A 189 -5.86 -0.26 4.83
CA ASN A 189 -7.25 0.09 5.09
C ASN A 189 -8.12 -1.11 4.71
N VAL A 190 -8.83 -1.67 5.68
CA VAL A 190 -9.79 -2.76 5.48
C VAL A 190 -11.18 -2.27 5.80
N GLN A 191 -12.07 -2.36 4.82
CA GLN A 191 -13.44 -1.88 4.98
C GLN A 191 -14.46 -2.84 4.38
N MET A 192 -15.67 -2.79 4.92
CA MET A 192 -16.81 -3.56 4.44
C MET A 192 -17.78 -2.64 3.73
N GLU A 193 -18.13 -2.97 2.50
CA GLU A 193 -18.99 -2.14 1.66
C GLU A 193 -20.20 -2.89 1.12
N ALA A 194 -21.28 -2.18 0.84
CA ALA A 194 -22.30 -2.66 -0.09
C ALA A 194 -22.69 -1.56 -1.06
N THR A 195 -23.04 -1.94 -2.28
CA THR A 195 -23.59 -0.99 -3.25
C THR A 195 -25.04 -0.70 -2.93
N VAL A 196 -25.35 0.54 -2.55
CA VAL A 196 -26.69 0.99 -2.15
C VAL A 196 -27.19 2.08 -3.09
N LYS A 197 -28.51 2.33 -3.04
CA LYS A 197 -29.13 3.50 -3.66
C LYS A 197 -29.45 4.49 -2.55
N LEU A 198 -28.83 5.67 -2.58
CA LEU A 198 -29.10 6.74 -1.63
C LEU A 198 -30.00 7.77 -2.29
N GLU A 199 -31.01 8.19 -1.53
CA GLU A 199 -31.80 9.37 -1.84
C GLU A 199 -31.12 10.57 -1.17
N ILE A 200 -30.67 11.54 -1.97
CA ILE A 200 -30.02 12.76 -1.50
C ILE A 200 -30.75 13.98 -2.04
N THR A 201 -30.84 15.01 -1.21
CA THR A 201 -31.30 16.34 -1.64
C THR A 201 -30.09 17.13 -2.11
N ALA A 202 -30.02 17.42 -3.40
CA ALA A 202 -28.92 18.18 -4.00
C ALA A 202 -29.44 19.45 -4.69
N ASP A 203 -28.52 20.37 -4.98
CA ASP A 203 -28.78 21.59 -5.75
C ASP A 203 -27.68 21.76 -6.81
N PHE A 204 -27.96 22.53 -7.86
CA PHE A 204 -26.98 22.76 -8.92
C PHE A 204 -25.83 23.65 -8.42
N CYS A 205 -24.59 23.21 -8.66
CA CYS A 205 -23.41 24.05 -8.45
C CYS A 205 -23.41 25.22 -9.44
N HIS A 206 -23.23 26.44 -8.93
CA HIS A 206 -22.98 27.63 -9.75
C HIS A 206 -21.52 28.07 -9.60
N PRO A 207 -20.86 28.55 -10.67
CA PRO A 207 -19.52 29.11 -10.55
C PRO A 207 -19.55 30.30 -9.59
N ARG A 208 -18.58 30.34 -8.67
CA ARG A 208 -18.41 31.49 -7.79
C ARG A 208 -18.10 32.75 -8.63
N PRO A 209 -18.58 33.95 -8.24
CA PRO A 209 -18.13 35.19 -8.86
C PRO A 209 -16.60 35.34 -8.76
N GLU A 210 -16.01 36.00 -9.75
CA GLU A 210 -14.60 36.39 -9.69
C GLU A 210 -14.38 37.30 -8.46
N ILE A 211 -13.38 36.97 -7.64
CA ILE A 211 -12.96 37.81 -6.53
C ILE A 211 -11.97 38.82 -7.13
N PRO A 212 -12.26 40.14 -7.12
CA PRO A 212 -11.35 41.12 -7.66
C PRO A 212 -10.01 41.05 -6.93
N PHE A 213 -8.93 40.81 -7.67
CA PHE A 213 -7.57 40.98 -7.17
C PHE A 213 -7.14 42.41 -7.51
N ASP A 214 -7.00 43.26 -6.48
CA ASP A 214 -6.37 44.56 -6.65
C ASP A 214 -4.86 44.37 -6.75
N CYS A 215 -4.33 44.54 -7.96
CA CYS A 215 -2.88 44.61 -8.17
C CYS A 215 -2.32 45.77 -7.33
N PRO A 216 -1.23 45.57 -6.55
CA PRO A 216 -0.57 46.67 -5.87
C PRO A 216 -0.23 47.78 -6.87
N PRO A 217 -0.44 49.06 -6.53
CA PRO A 217 -0.05 50.14 -7.42
C PRO A 217 1.44 50.03 -7.73
N LEU A 218 1.78 50.18 -9.01
CA LEU A 218 3.18 50.23 -9.44
C LEU A 218 3.89 51.35 -8.66
N SER A 219 4.86 50.99 -7.82
CA SER A 219 5.73 51.97 -7.19
C SER A 219 6.69 52.49 -8.25
N PHE A 220 6.47 53.73 -8.68
CA PHE A 220 7.49 54.43 -9.47
C PHE A 220 8.71 54.67 -8.57
N PRO A 221 9.92 54.28 -8.99
CA PRO A 221 11.11 54.59 -8.23
C PRO A 221 11.25 56.11 -8.08
N PRO A 222 11.79 56.60 -6.94
CA PRO A 222 12.02 58.02 -6.74
C PRO A 222 12.85 58.59 -7.89
N GLN A 223 12.39 59.71 -8.43
CA GLN A 223 13.08 60.41 -9.51
C GLN A 223 14.45 60.85 -8.99
N CYS A 224 15.51 60.45 -9.70
CA CYS A 224 16.86 60.86 -9.33
C CYS A 224 16.93 62.40 -9.24
N PRO A 225 17.65 62.96 -8.26
CA PRO A 225 17.88 64.40 -8.20
C PRO A 225 18.43 64.89 -9.54
N GLU A 226 17.98 66.06 -10.01
CA GLU A 226 18.41 66.65 -11.27
C GLU A 226 19.93 66.87 -11.24
N ILE A 227 20.67 66.07 -12.01
CA ILE A 227 22.13 66.23 -12.17
C ILE A 227 22.46 66.99 -13.48
N PHE A 228 21.49 67.56 -14.21
CA PHE A 228 21.79 68.19 -15.50
C PHE A 228 20.97 69.41 -15.92
N PRO A 229 21.61 70.44 -16.54
CA PRO A 229 23.05 70.72 -16.53
C PRO A 229 23.36 71.54 -15.27
N GLY A 230 24.21 71.06 -14.36
CA GLY A 230 25.66 71.08 -14.54
C GLY A 230 26.19 72.48 -14.21
N ASN A 231 26.90 72.60 -13.08
CA ASN A 231 28.02 73.55 -12.98
C ASN A 231 29.31 72.77 -13.19
#